data_AF-A0A1H9MP06-F1
#
_entry.id   AF-A0A1H9MP06-F1
#
_cell.length_a   1.000
_cell.length_b   1.000
_cell.length_c   1.000
_cell.angle_alpha   90.00
_cell.angle_beta   90.00
_cell.angle_gamma   90.00
#
_symmetry.space_group_name_H-M   'P 1'
#
loop_
_entity.id
_entity.type
_entity.pdbx_description
1 polymer ?
#
loop_
_entity_poly.entity_id
_entity_poly.type
_entity_poly.pdbx_seq_one_letter_code
_entity_poly.pdbx_strand_id
1 'polypeptide(L)'
;MWIIDSDNLAAQQFRVTSITDNDDGTFTVAAVQYDPNKFRYIDDGVKIQPAPVTVTPTSVMSAPQNIVVTETDHIAQGVTVATLQAAWDKVDGAINYTAQWRKDNGDWVNVGLTSAQGFSVQGIYAGVYDVRVRAINAADVSSPWGYAQGVALSGKVGKPGTPVNLLATDDVVWNIDLTWAFPDGSGDTAYTELQVATTADGQNPQLLTLVPYPSSNYQHGPMPAGVRRWYRARIIDKIGNKGDWTAFVEGQSSIDASELLGDITNQVLQSEAGKQLTAKIDTSIEGILQNALDNNAIVDHQMVVNGQNRADIISVKTTIADNDHAYAQKFDQIQATVGENTAAISEKATTQFSTDGTGSAVFSVNAGVTYKGTYYSAGMSIGVQVAGDGGVSSQVLFLADRVAVMSEAGGKTYSPFAIQNGQVIISQALIGDGTITSGKIGSYLQSISYGSSGGWRLSKDENNLTVTDSNNLLRVEIGELS
;
A
#
# COMPACT_ATOMS: atom_id res chain seq x y z
N MET A 1 -12.64 -64.80 -46.23
CA MET A 1 -13.98 -64.43 -45.73
C MET A 1 -13.85 -63.03 -45.15
N TRP A 2 -14.72 -62.10 -45.54
CA TRP A 2 -14.78 -60.77 -44.94
C TRP A 2 -15.94 -60.76 -43.94
N ILE A 3 -15.74 -60.18 -42.76
CA ILE A 3 -16.79 -59.97 -41.76
C ILE A 3 -17.08 -58.47 -41.67
N ILE A 4 -18.34 -58.10 -41.46
CA ILE A 4 -18.72 -56.72 -41.18
C ILE A 4 -18.73 -56.59 -39.65
N ASP A 5 -17.93 -55.65 -39.14
CA ASP A 5 -17.79 -55.38 -37.69
C ASP A 5 -18.50 -54.08 -37.32
N SER A 6 -18.82 -53.90 -36.03
CA SER A 6 -19.46 -52.69 -35.49
C SER A 6 -18.60 -52.08 -34.38
N ASP A 7 -18.64 -50.77 -34.20
CA ASP A 7 -17.73 -50.01 -33.30
C ASP A 7 -17.78 -50.40 -31.80
N ASN A 8 -18.67 -51.30 -31.39
CA ASN A 8 -18.77 -51.80 -30.00
C ASN A 8 -18.47 -53.31 -29.86
N LEU A 9 -17.96 -53.97 -30.89
CA LEU A 9 -17.58 -55.38 -30.85
C LEU A 9 -16.21 -55.56 -31.53
N ALA A 10 -15.33 -56.37 -30.94
CA ALA A 10 -14.04 -56.69 -31.56
C ALA A 10 -14.12 -58.08 -32.18
N ALA A 11 -13.94 -58.18 -33.50
CA ALA A 11 -13.97 -59.46 -34.20
C ALA A 11 -12.84 -60.40 -33.75
N GLN A 12 -13.21 -61.58 -33.24
CA GLN A 12 -12.28 -62.63 -32.83
C GLN A 12 -11.79 -63.43 -34.04
N GLN A 13 -10.47 -63.59 -34.17
CA GLN A 13 -9.87 -64.26 -35.33
C GLN A 13 -9.74 -65.77 -35.11
N PHE A 14 -10.02 -66.55 -36.16
CA PHE A 14 -9.88 -68.00 -36.17
C PHE A 14 -9.04 -68.41 -37.39
N ARG A 15 -8.18 -69.42 -37.21
CA ARG A 15 -7.46 -70.05 -38.32
C ARG A 15 -8.27 -71.26 -38.78
N VAL A 16 -8.79 -71.18 -40.00
CA VAL A 16 -9.56 -72.26 -40.61
C VAL A 16 -8.64 -73.45 -40.89
N THR A 17 -9.05 -74.64 -40.44
CA THR A 17 -8.31 -75.89 -40.62
C THR A 17 -8.93 -76.77 -41.71
N SER A 18 -10.24 -76.67 -41.95
CA SER A 18 -10.88 -77.28 -43.11
C SER A 18 -12.22 -76.61 -43.45
N ILE A 19 -12.62 -76.69 -44.71
CA ILE A 19 -13.94 -76.29 -45.20
C ILE A 19 -14.50 -77.47 -45.98
N THR A 20 -15.75 -77.85 -45.70
CA THR A 20 -16.48 -78.88 -46.43
C THR A 20 -17.78 -78.26 -46.94
N ASP A 21 -18.02 -78.38 -48.24
CA ASP A 21 -19.28 -77.99 -48.88
C ASP A 21 -20.33 -79.06 -48.57
N ASN A 22 -21.51 -78.64 -48.10
CA ASN A 22 -22.60 -79.54 -47.75
C ASN A 22 -23.57 -79.79 -48.93
N ASP A 23 -23.30 -79.22 -50.11
CA ASP A 23 -24.10 -79.34 -51.35
C ASP A 23 -25.57 -78.86 -51.21
N ASP A 24 -25.88 -78.03 -50.21
CA ASP A 24 -27.18 -77.39 -49.98
C ASP A 24 -27.09 -75.84 -49.97
N GLY A 25 -25.94 -75.30 -50.40
CA GLY A 25 -25.64 -73.86 -50.34
C GLY A 25 -25.06 -73.40 -49.00
N THR A 26 -24.78 -74.32 -48.06
CA THR A 26 -24.08 -74.06 -46.82
C THR A 26 -22.72 -74.77 -46.76
N PHE A 27 -21.78 -74.18 -46.02
CA PHE A 27 -20.45 -74.75 -45.80
C PHE A 27 -20.22 -75.02 -44.32
N THR A 28 -19.71 -76.20 -44.00
CA THR A 28 -19.20 -76.51 -42.66
C THR A 28 -17.73 -76.12 -42.57
N VAL A 29 -17.41 -75.21 -41.65
CA VAL A 29 -16.04 -74.72 -41.44
C VAL A 29 -15.54 -75.18 -40.07
N ALA A 30 -14.44 -75.95 -40.06
CA ALA A 30 -13.71 -76.25 -38.83
C ALA A 30 -12.53 -75.27 -38.70
N ALA A 31 -12.45 -74.58 -37.56
CA ALA A 31 -11.41 -73.60 -37.29
C ALA A 31 -10.93 -73.66 -35.84
N VAL A 32 -9.67 -73.31 -35.62
CA VAL A 32 -9.07 -73.19 -34.29
C VAL A 32 -8.86 -71.70 -33.99
N GLN A 33 -9.17 -71.28 -32.77
CA GLN A 33 -9.02 -69.89 -32.35
C GLN A 33 -7.57 -69.42 -32.57
N TYR A 34 -7.42 -68.29 -33.25
CA TYR A 34 -6.12 -67.69 -33.55
C TYR A 34 -5.79 -66.66 -32.47
N ASP A 35 -4.80 -66.97 -31.63
CA ASP A 35 -4.22 -66.03 -30.69
C ASP A 35 -2.81 -65.63 -31.20
N PRO A 36 -2.62 -64.38 -31.66
CA PRO A 36 -1.35 -63.91 -32.20
C PRO A 36 -0.21 -63.87 -31.16
N ASN A 37 -0.50 -63.99 -29.85
CA ASN A 37 0.50 -63.96 -28.79
C ASN A 37 0.91 -65.34 -28.25
N LYS A 38 0.33 -66.43 -28.78
CA LYS A 38 0.50 -67.79 -28.25
C LYS A 38 1.96 -68.29 -28.22
N PHE A 39 2.82 -67.80 -29.11
CA PHE A 39 4.23 -68.17 -29.14
C PHE A 39 5.12 -67.34 -28.20
N ARG A 40 4.71 -66.12 -27.82
CA ARG A 40 5.49 -65.26 -26.90
C ARG A 40 5.40 -65.72 -25.45
N TYR A 41 4.30 -66.38 -25.07
CA TYR A 41 4.08 -66.90 -23.71
C TYR A 41 4.76 -68.25 -23.42
N ILE A 42 5.39 -68.88 -24.42
CA ILE A 42 6.08 -70.18 -24.27
C ILE A 42 7.59 -70.00 -24.08
N ASP A 43 8.20 -68.96 -24.67
CA ASP A 43 9.65 -68.73 -24.63
C ASP A 43 10.15 -67.90 -23.43
N ASP A 44 9.29 -67.11 -22.79
CA ASP A 44 9.64 -66.37 -21.56
C ASP A 44 9.19 -67.16 -20.32
N GLY A 45 10.15 -67.87 -19.70
CA GLY A 45 9.97 -68.77 -18.58
C GLY A 45 8.97 -68.33 -17.51
N VAL A 46 8.02 -69.23 -17.25
CA VAL A 46 6.94 -69.12 -16.25
C VAL A 46 7.49 -68.79 -14.87
N LYS A 47 7.27 -67.55 -14.40
CA LYS A 47 7.16 -67.24 -12.97
C LYS A 47 5.68 -67.33 -12.59
N ILE A 48 5.35 -68.32 -11.77
CA ILE A 48 4.05 -68.40 -11.10
C ILE A 48 4.00 -67.24 -10.08
N GLN A 49 3.39 -66.12 -10.45
CA GLN A 49 2.87 -65.20 -9.46
C GLN A 49 1.58 -65.80 -8.92
N PRO A 50 1.41 -65.93 -7.59
CA PRO A 50 0.10 -66.25 -7.03
C PRO A 50 -0.90 -65.21 -7.54
N ALA A 51 -2.13 -65.65 -7.82
CA ALA A 51 -3.19 -64.76 -8.28
C ALA A 51 -3.20 -63.50 -7.42
N PRO A 52 -3.25 -62.29 -8.00
CA PRO A 52 -3.62 -61.14 -7.20
C PRO A 52 -4.95 -61.52 -6.56
N VAL A 53 -5.03 -61.45 -5.23
CA VAL A 53 -6.35 -61.34 -4.63
C VAL A 53 -6.94 -60.12 -5.32
N THR A 54 -7.99 -60.36 -6.09
CA THR A 54 -8.88 -59.31 -6.51
C THR A 54 -9.44 -58.76 -5.21
N VAL A 55 -8.74 -57.79 -4.62
CA VAL A 55 -9.45 -56.75 -3.90
C VAL A 55 -10.11 -56.00 -5.05
N THR A 56 -11.31 -56.45 -5.43
CA THR A 56 -12.29 -55.50 -5.92
C THR A 56 -12.23 -54.38 -4.89
N PRO A 57 -11.93 -53.13 -5.27
CA PRO A 57 -12.13 -52.02 -4.34
C PRO A 57 -13.62 -52.08 -3.99
N THR A 58 -13.92 -52.72 -2.87
CA THR A 58 -15.28 -52.87 -2.38
C THR A 58 -15.49 -51.62 -1.57
N SER A 59 -16.22 -50.71 -2.21
CA SER A 59 -16.54 -49.36 -1.81
C SER A 59 -15.59 -48.30 -2.38
N VAL A 60 -15.80 -47.97 -3.66
CA VAL A 60 -15.76 -46.54 -4.01
C VAL A 60 -16.83 -45.92 -3.12
N MET A 61 -16.45 -45.05 -2.20
CA MET A 61 -17.43 -44.39 -1.31
C MET A 61 -18.60 -43.89 -2.15
N SER A 62 -19.82 -44.18 -1.70
CA SER A 62 -21.02 -43.65 -2.36
C SER A 62 -21.02 -42.13 -2.32
N ALA A 63 -21.66 -41.51 -3.31
CA ALA A 63 -21.94 -40.09 -3.23
C ALA A 63 -22.80 -39.81 -1.98
N PRO A 64 -22.54 -38.71 -1.23
CA PRO A 64 -23.41 -38.29 -0.13
C PRO A 64 -24.87 -38.22 -0.57
N GLN A 65 -25.76 -38.78 0.25
CA GLN A 65 -27.21 -38.81 0.02
C GLN A 65 -27.93 -37.90 1.01
N ASN A 66 -29.21 -37.64 0.76
CA ASN A 66 -30.07 -36.80 1.60
C ASN A 66 -29.45 -35.43 1.92
N ILE A 67 -28.88 -34.79 0.90
CA ILE A 67 -28.34 -33.43 1.03
C ILE A 67 -29.52 -32.47 1.11
N VAL A 68 -29.84 -32.02 2.31
CA VAL A 68 -30.94 -31.10 2.61
C VAL A 68 -30.38 -29.70 2.80
N VAL A 69 -30.99 -28.72 2.13
CA VAL A 69 -30.68 -27.30 2.28
C VAL A 69 -31.90 -26.62 2.86
N THR A 70 -31.72 -25.90 3.97
CA THR A 70 -32.78 -25.16 4.67
C THR A 70 -32.32 -23.74 4.99
N GLU A 71 -33.28 -22.87 5.25
CA GLU A 71 -33.04 -21.52 5.76
C GLU A 71 -33.42 -21.46 7.24
N THR A 72 -32.58 -20.79 8.03
CA THR A 72 -32.84 -20.49 9.43
C THR A 72 -32.65 -18.99 9.65
N ASP A 73 -33.66 -18.34 10.21
CA ASP A 73 -33.64 -16.92 10.54
C ASP A 73 -33.18 -16.74 11.99
N HIS A 74 -32.03 -16.10 12.20
CA HIS A 74 -31.57 -15.73 13.53
C HIS A 74 -31.60 -14.21 13.70
N ILE A 75 -32.15 -13.74 14.83
CA ILE A 75 -32.12 -12.31 15.19
C ILE A 75 -30.77 -12.03 15.85
N ALA A 76 -29.93 -11.24 15.18
CA ALA A 76 -28.68 -10.73 15.73
C ALA A 76 -28.75 -9.20 15.78
N GLN A 77 -28.56 -8.61 16.96
CA GLN A 77 -28.54 -7.14 17.14
C GLN A 77 -29.79 -6.43 16.57
N GLY A 78 -30.96 -7.06 16.66
CA GLY A 78 -32.24 -6.47 16.22
C GLY A 78 -32.55 -6.61 14.71
N VAL A 79 -31.71 -7.30 13.94
CA VAL A 79 -31.94 -7.59 12.51
C VAL A 79 -32.05 -9.09 12.27
N THR A 80 -32.98 -9.50 11.41
CA THR A 80 -33.13 -10.90 10.95
C THR A 80 -32.04 -11.23 9.94
N VAL A 81 -31.18 -12.20 10.27
CA VAL A 81 -30.14 -12.72 9.37
C VAL A 81 -30.55 -14.10 8.88
N ALA A 82 -30.89 -14.18 7.60
CA ALA A 82 -31.14 -15.44 6.92
C ALA A 82 -29.84 -16.26 6.79
N THR A 83 -29.87 -17.51 7.23
CA THR A 83 -28.74 -18.44 7.23
C THR A 83 -29.08 -19.72 6.49
N LEU A 84 -28.33 -20.04 5.44
CA LEU A 84 -28.39 -21.34 4.78
C LEU A 84 -27.77 -22.39 5.70
N GLN A 85 -28.49 -23.48 5.92
CA GLN A 85 -28.02 -24.69 6.60
C GLN A 85 -28.10 -25.87 5.63
N ALA A 86 -26.93 -26.44 5.32
CA ALA A 86 -26.83 -27.66 4.53
C ALA A 86 -26.45 -28.83 5.43
N ALA A 87 -27.15 -29.94 5.31
CA ALA A 87 -26.86 -31.18 6.03
C ALA A 87 -26.97 -32.38 5.07
N TRP A 88 -26.24 -33.46 5.35
CA TRP A 88 -26.28 -34.69 4.55
C TRP A 88 -26.08 -35.93 5.43
N ASP A 89 -26.39 -37.10 4.89
CA ASP A 89 -26.16 -38.34 5.61
C ASP A 89 -24.67 -38.72 5.62
N LYS A 90 -24.24 -39.35 6.71
CA LYS A 90 -22.88 -39.89 6.82
C LYS A 90 -22.65 -40.95 5.75
N VAL A 91 -21.59 -40.78 4.96
CA VAL A 91 -21.10 -41.80 4.01
C VAL A 91 -20.19 -42.78 4.75
N ASP A 92 -20.43 -44.08 4.56
CA ASP A 92 -19.61 -45.12 5.19
C ASP A 92 -18.17 -45.10 4.64
N GLY A 93 -17.19 -45.22 5.54
CA GLY A 93 -15.76 -45.07 5.23
C GLY A 93 -15.24 -43.63 5.04
N ALA A 94 -16.10 -42.61 5.13
CA ALA A 94 -15.68 -41.21 5.03
C ALA A 94 -15.11 -40.67 6.35
N ILE A 95 -13.98 -39.94 6.29
CA ILE A 95 -13.40 -39.19 7.41
C ILE A 95 -13.61 -37.69 7.29
N ASN A 96 -13.74 -37.18 6.06
CA ASN A 96 -13.91 -35.77 5.75
C ASN A 96 -14.88 -35.59 4.57
N TYR A 97 -15.35 -34.36 4.39
CA TYR A 97 -16.19 -33.93 3.28
C TYR A 97 -15.64 -32.62 2.70
N THR A 98 -15.73 -32.51 1.38
CA THR A 98 -15.63 -31.21 0.70
C THR A 98 -16.99 -30.86 0.16
N ALA A 99 -17.51 -29.70 0.54
CA ALA A 99 -18.77 -29.18 0.06
C ALA A 99 -18.55 -27.91 -0.77
N GLN A 100 -19.47 -27.67 -1.69
CA GLN A 100 -19.55 -26.44 -2.44
C GLN A 100 -21.00 -26.00 -2.52
N TRP A 101 -21.22 -24.70 -2.62
CA TRP A 101 -22.54 -24.14 -2.84
C TRP A 101 -22.50 -23.05 -3.91
N ARG A 102 -23.63 -22.80 -4.56
CA ARG A 102 -23.79 -21.67 -5.50
C ARG A 102 -25.21 -21.14 -5.43
N LYS A 103 -25.40 -19.90 -5.85
CA LYS A 103 -26.70 -19.22 -5.96
C LYS A 103 -27.00 -18.92 -7.42
N ASP A 104 -28.25 -19.15 -7.85
CA ASP A 104 -28.78 -18.80 -9.18
C ASP A 104 -27.86 -19.21 -10.36
N ASN A 105 -27.33 -20.43 -10.32
CA ASN A 105 -26.37 -20.97 -11.29
C ASN A 105 -25.04 -20.21 -11.43
N GLY A 106 -24.65 -19.41 -10.43
CA GLY A 106 -23.33 -18.78 -10.35
C GLY A 106 -22.19 -19.77 -10.11
N ASP A 107 -21.01 -19.24 -9.85
CA ASP A 107 -19.81 -20.04 -9.57
C ASP A 107 -19.92 -20.82 -8.26
N TRP A 108 -19.28 -21.99 -8.21
CA TRP A 108 -19.23 -22.82 -7.01
C TRP A 108 -18.26 -22.25 -5.98
N VAL A 109 -18.79 -21.92 -4.79
CA VAL A 109 -18.03 -21.45 -3.63
C VAL A 109 -17.62 -22.67 -2.78
N ASN A 110 -16.32 -22.79 -2.50
CA ASN A 110 -15.77 -23.87 -1.66
C ASN A 110 -16.08 -23.67 -0.18
N VAL A 111 -16.54 -24.73 0.47
CA VAL A 111 -16.54 -24.87 1.92
C VAL A 111 -15.24 -25.56 2.33
N GLY A 112 -14.64 -25.11 3.43
CA GLY A 112 -13.43 -25.75 3.99
C GLY A 112 -13.65 -27.24 4.24
N LEU A 113 -12.56 -28.02 4.19
CA LEU A 113 -12.58 -29.45 4.51
C LEU A 113 -13.15 -29.64 5.93
N THR A 114 -14.18 -30.47 6.06
CA THR A 114 -14.88 -30.65 7.33
C THR A 114 -15.17 -32.13 7.58
N SER A 115 -15.08 -32.56 8.84
CA SER A 115 -15.57 -33.88 9.26
C SER A 115 -17.06 -33.86 9.62
N ALA A 116 -17.66 -32.67 9.76
CA ALA A 116 -19.08 -32.50 10.03
C ALA A 116 -19.93 -32.87 8.81
N GLN A 117 -21.17 -33.32 9.07
CA GLN A 117 -22.13 -33.69 8.02
C GLN A 117 -23.02 -32.49 7.63
N GLY A 118 -22.42 -31.31 7.55
CA GLY A 118 -23.13 -30.08 7.24
C GLY A 118 -22.25 -28.83 7.32
N PHE A 119 -22.78 -27.71 6.85
CA PHE A 119 -22.20 -26.37 7.01
C PHE A 119 -23.31 -25.31 7.02
N SER A 120 -22.95 -24.12 7.51
CA SER A 120 -23.85 -22.95 7.51
C SER A 120 -23.22 -21.76 6.78
N VAL A 121 -24.04 -21.00 6.06
CA VAL A 121 -23.66 -19.75 5.39
C VAL A 121 -24.62 -18.67 5.87
N GLN A 122 -24.12 -17.71 6.64
CA GLN A 122 -24.92 -16.61 7.17
C GLN A 122 -25.03 -15.46 6.17
N GLY A 123 -26.13 -14.70 6.23
CA GLY A 123 -26.33 -13.50 5.42
C GLY A 123 -26.63 -13.81 3.95
N ILE A 124 -27.39 -14.88 3.69
CA ILE A 124 -27.75 -15.26 2.33
C ILE A 124 -28.75 -14.27 1.70
N TYR A 125 -28.70 -14.15 0.38
CA TYR A 125 -29.63 -13.34 -0.41
C TYR A 125 -30.71 -14.22 -1.02
N ALA A 126 -31.89 -13.66 -1.28
CA ALA A 126 -32.99 -14.35 -1.94
C ALA A 126 -32.55 -14.99 -3.25
N GLY A 127 -32.80 -16.28 -3.44
CA GLY A 127 -32.42 -17.00 -4.67
C GLY A 127 -32.46 -18.52 -4.54
N VAL A 128 -32.10 -19.21 -5.62
CA VAL A 128 -32.04 -20.68 -5.65
C VAL A 128 -30.62 -21.13 -5.33
N TYR A 129 -30.47 -21.93 -4.28
CA TYR A 129 -29.20 -22.44 -3.80
C TYR A 129 -29.01 -23.91 -4.18
N ASP A 130 -27.91 -24.20 -4.87
CA ASP A 130 -27.45 -25.56 -5.10
C ASP A 130 -26.30 -25.86 -4.14
N VAL A 131 -26.31 -27.07 -3.57
CA VAL A 131 -25.21 -27.60 -2.76
C VAL A 131 -24.76 -28.93 -3.36
N ARG A 132 -23.45 -29.11 -3.48
CA ARG A 132 -22.86 -30.41 -3.80
C ARG A 132 -21.80 -30.80 -2.78
N VAL A 133 -21.74 -32.08 -2.48
CA VAL A 133 -20.83 -32.62 -1.45
C VAL A 133 -20.21 -33.91 -1.97
N ARG A 134 -18.93 -34.13 -1.64
CA ARG A 134 -18.28 -35.44 -1.81
C ARG A 134 -17.54 -35.82 -0.54
N ALA A 135 -17.50 -37.12 -0.28
CA ALA A 135 -16.82 -37.72 0.85
C ALA A 135 -15.35 -38.02 0.52
N ILE A 136 -14.49 -37.98 1.54
CA ILE A 136 -13.06 -38.29 1.47
C ILE A 136 -12.73 -39.30 2.57
N ASN A 137 -12.05 -40.40 2.23
CA ASN A 137 -11.65 -41.44 3.18
C ASN A 137 -10.21 -41.23 3.69
N ALA A 138 -9.74 -42.12 4.56
CA ALA A 138 -8.40 -42.05 5.17
C ALA A 138 -7.22 -42.20 4.18
N ALA A 139 -7.49 -42.55 2.93
CA ALA A 139 -6.50 -42.65 1.85
C ALA A 139 -6.62 -41.49 0.84
N ASP A 140 -7.32 -40.40 1.21
CA ASP A 140 -7.58 -39.22 0.38
C ASP A 140 -8.33 -39.50 -0.95
N VAL A 141 -8.98 -40.66 -1.06
CA VAL A 141 -9.82 -40.99 -2.22
C VAL A 141 -11.17 -40.31 -2.06
N SER A 142 -11.63 -39.62 -3.12
CA SER A 142 -12.93 -38.93 -3.14
C SER A 142 -14.05 -39.78 -3.72
N SER A 143 -15.25 -39.67 -3.17
CA SER A 143 -16.49 -40.15 -3.82
C SER A 143 -16.85 -39.31 -5.05
N PRO A 144 -17.77 -39.78 -5.91
CA PRO A 144 -18.52 -38.88 -6.79
C PRO A 144 -19.26 -37.79 -6.00
N TRP A 145 -19.64 -36.70 -6.67
CA TRP A 145 -20.44 -35.64 -6.08
C TRP A 145 -21.89 -36.07 -5.88
N GLY A 146 -22.41 -35.89 -4.67
CA GLY A 146 -23.85 -35.83 -4.40
C GLY A 146 -24.35 -34.40 -4.58
N TYR A 147 -25.57 -34.25 -5.07
CA TYR A 147 -26.21 -32.95 -5.33
C TYR A 147 -27.50 -32.84 -4.54
N ALA A 148 -27.68 -31.72 -3.84
CA ALA A 148 -28.99 -31.31 -3.37
C ALA A 148 -29.86 -30.89 -4.57
N GLN A 149 -31.18 -31.03 -4.44
CA GLN A 149 -32.09 -30.31 -5.32
C GLN A 149 -31.97 -28.82 -5.02
N GLY A 150 -31.92 -27.96 -6.05
CA GLY A 150 -31.86 -26.51 -5.86
C GLY A 150 -33.04 -26.02 -5.02
N VAL A 151 -32.75 -25.33 -3.91
CA VAL A 151 -33.76 -24.84 -2.95
C VAL A 151 -33.87 -23.33 -3.04
N ALA A 152 -35.08 -22.81 -3.24
CA ALA A 152 -35.34 -21.38 -3.15
C ALA A 152 -35.34 -20.94 -1.67
N LEU A 153 -34.41 -20.06 -1.30
CA LEU A 153 -34.31 -19.47 0.03
C LEU A 153 -34.74 -17.98 -0.05
N SER A 154 -35.39 -17.49 0.99
CA SER A 154 -36.05 -16.18 1.02
C SER A 154 -35.04 -15.05 1.19
N GLY A 155 -34.04 -15.21 2.05
CA GLY A 155 -32.85 -14.38 2.17
C GLY A 155 -33.07 -12.87 2.29
N LYS A 156 -31.96 -12.12 2.23
CA LYS A 156 -31.98 -10.66 2.01
C LYS A 156 -32.34 -10.37 0.56
N VAL A 157 -33.28 -9.46 0.32
CA VAL A 157 -33.67 -9.02 -1.03
C VAL A 157 -32.93 -7.74 -1.39
N GLY A 158 -32.37 -7.67 -2.59
CA GLY A 158 -31.71 -6.46 -3.13
C GLY A 158 -30.19 -6.59 -3.20
N LYS A 159 -29.50 -5.45 -3.23
CA LYS A 159 -28.03 -5.36 -3.20
C LYS A 159 -27.55 -5.09 -1.77
N PRO A 160 -26.26 -5.27 -1.47
CA PRO A 160 -25.67 -4.70 -0.25
C PRO A 160 -25.98 -3.21 -0.15
N GLY A 161 -26.10 -2.70 1.08
CA GLY A 161 -26.34 -1.28 1.32
C GLY A 161 -25.22 -0.41 0.77
N THR A 162 -25.47 0.89 0.66
CA THR A 162 -24.46 1.88 0.24
C THR A 162 -23.84 2.52 1.48
N PRO A 163 -22.50 2.71 1.55
CA PRO A 163 -21.88 3.51 2.61
C PRO A 163 -22.59 4.85 2.76
N VAL A 164 -22.78 5.28 4.01
CA VAL A 164 -23.39 6.58 4.32
C VAL A 164 -22.34 7.51 4.92
N ASN A 165 -22.53 8.82 4.77
CA ASN A 165 -21.63 9.85 5.28
C ASN A 165 -20.16 9.65 4.85
N LEU A 166 -19.93 9.28 3.58
CA LEU A 166 -18.58 9.29 3.03
C LEU A 166 -18.07 10.74 3.07
N LEU A 167 -16.96 10.97 3.74
CA LEU A 167 -16.28 12.25 3.86
C LEU A 167 -14.83 12.08 3.48
N ALA A 168 -14.26 13.10 2.85
CA ALA A 168 -12.83 13.25 2.60
C ALA A 168 -12.38 14.59 3.18
N THR A 169 -11.26 14.60 3.90
CA THR A 169 -10.73 15.84 4.52
C THR A 169 -10.12 16.78 3.49
N ASP A 170 -10.02 18.06 3.84
CA ASP A 170 -9.36 19.11 3.07
C ASP A 170 -8.21 19.81 3.83
N ASP A 171 -7.89 19.34 5.04
CA ASP A 171 -7.01 19.99 6.02
C ASP A 171 -5.91 19.09 6.60
N VAL A 172 -5.77 17.86 6.10
CA VAL A 172 -4.77 16.93 6.65
C VAL A 172 -3.41 17.12 5.98
N VAL A 173 -2.37 17.32 6.79
CA VAL A 173 -0.98 17.48 6.35
C VAL A 173 -0.51 16.22 5.62
N TRP A 174 -0.08 16.40 4.36
CA TRP A 174 0.40 15.37 3.42
C TRP A 174 -0.58 14.24 3.10
N ASN A 175 -1.82 14.24 3.57
CA ASN A 175 -2.74 13.12 3.41
C ASN A 175 -4.17 13.60 3.17
N ILE A 176 -5.04 12.67 2.78
CA ILE A 176 -6.49 12.86 2.78
C ILE A 176 -7.08 11.69 3.57
N ASP A 177 -7.79 11.98 4.64
CA ASP A 177 -8.48 10.99 5.44
C ASP A 177 -9.90 10.79 4.92
N LEU A 178 -10.27 9.52 4.76
CA LEU A 178 -11.61 9.09 4.36
C LEU A 178 -12.31 8.46 5.55
N THR A 179 -13.56 8.84 5.77
CA THR A 179 -14.43 8.19 6.77
C THR A 179 -15.79 7.92 6.17
N TRP A 180 -16.44 6.85 6.61
CA TRP A 180 -17.82 6.53 6.26
C TRP A 180 -18.47 5.75 7.41
N ALA A 181 -19.77 5.49 7.28
CA ALA A 181 -20.52 4.59 8.14
C ALA A 181 -21.22 3.50 7.32
N PHE A 182 -21.46 2.36 7.97
CA PHE A 182 -22.27 1.28 7.41
C PHE A 182 -23.76 1.56 7.68
N PRO A 183 -24.65 1.40 6.69
CA PRO A 183 -26.08 1.47 6.94
C PRO A 183 -26.56 0.29 7.81
N ASP A 184 -27.76 0.41 8.36
CA ASP A 184 -28.38 -0.67 9.13
C ASP A 184 -28.49 -1.96 8.30
N GLY A 185 -28.22 -3.10 8.92
CA GLY A 185 -28.28 -4.41 8.24
C GLY A 185 -27.07 -4.72 7.33
N SER A 186 -25.93 -4.06 7.53
CA SER A 186 -24.66 -4.30 6.82
C SER A 186 -23.73 -5.33 7.48
N GLY A 187 -24.21 -6.15 8.43
CA GLY A 187 -23.39 -7.18 9.09
C GLY A 187 -22.89 -8.32 8.17
N ASP A 188 -23.46 -8.40 6.96
CA ASP A 188 -23.04 -9.26 5.86
C ASP A 188 -21.84 -8.70 5.07
N THR A 189 -21.38 -7.48 5.35
CA THR A 189 -20.26 -6.84 4.67
C THR A 189 -18.95 -7.63 4.85
N ALA A 190 -18.23 -7.84 3.75
CA ALA A 190 -16.84 -8.29 3.76
C ALA A 190 -15.89 -7.09 3.86
N TYR A 191 -16.04 -6.13 2.96
CA TYR A 191 -15.19 -4.95 2.87
C TYR A 191 -15.90 -3.79 2.16
N THR A 192 -15.37 -2.58 2.35
CA THR A 192 -15.70 -1.41 1.54
C THR A 192 -14.66 -1.27 0.42
N GLU A 193 -15.12 -1.20 -0.82
CA GLU A 193 -14.28 -0.84 -1.97
C GLU A 193 -14.26 0.67 -2.13
N LEU A 194 -13.05 1.24 -2.08
CA LEU A 194 -12.81 2.67 -2.32
C LEU A 194 -12.20 2.87 -3.70
N GLN A 195 -12.72 3.86 -4.42
CA GLN A 195 -12.14 4.30 -5.68
C GLN A 195 -11.80 5.78 -5.63
N VAL A 196 -10.78 6.16 -6.40
CA VAL A 196 -10.29 7.53 -6.51
C VAL A 196 -10.21 7.97 -7.96
N ALA A 197 -10.62 9.20 -8.23
CA ALA A 197 -10.43 9.90 -9.50
C ALA A 197 -9.53 11.13 -9.30
N THR A 198 -8.82 11.51 -10.37
CA THR A 198 -7.93 12.69 -10.39
C THR A 198 -8.59 13.94 -10.97
N THR A 199 -9.82 13.82 -11.45
CA THR A 199 -10.59 14.90 -12.08
C THR A 199 -11.98 15.03 -11.44
N ALA A 200 -12.50 16.26 -11.40
CA ALA A 200 -13.77 16.58 -10.75
C ALA A 200 -15.00 15.95 -11.41
N ASP A 201 -14.91 15.61 -12.69
CA ASP A 201 -15.95 14.91 -13.43
C ASP A 201 -16.05 13.41 -13.08
N GLY A 202 -15.16 12.91 -12.22
CA GLY A 202 -15.15 11.52 -11.76
C GLY A 202 -14.81 10.50 -12.86
N GLN A 203 -14.23 10.93 -13.97
CA GLN A 203 -13.88 10.06 -15.08
C GLN A 203 -12.70 9.14 -14.74
N ASN A 204 -12.71 7.93 -15.31
CA ASN A 204 -11.66 6.91 -15.17
C ASN A 204 -11.21 6.61 -13.71
N PRO A 205 -12.14 6.38 -12.77
CA PRO A 205 -11.78 6.13 -11.38
C PRO A 205 -10.96 4.85 -11.24
N GLN A 206 -9.91 4.91 -10.44
CA GLN A 206 -9.01 3.80 -10.14
C GLN A 206 -9.39 3.17 -8.80
N LEU A 207 -9.14 1.86 -8.66
CA LEU A 207 -9.22 1.20 -7.37
C LEU A 207 -8.17 1.80 -6.42
N LEU A 208 -8.62 2.31 -5.27
CA LEU A 208 -7.73 2.83 -4.24
C LEU A 208 -7.35 1.69 -3.28
N THR A 209 -8.34 1.09 -2.64
CA THR A 209 -8.12 0.04 -1.65
C THR A 209 -9.42 -0.72 -1.35
N LEU A 210 -9.29 -1.88 -0.68
CA LEU A 210 -10.38 -2.66 -0.12
C LEU A 210 -10.22 -2.67 1.40
N VAL A 211 -11.14 -2.03 2.12
CA VAL A 211 -11.06 -1.87 3.58
C VAL A 211 -11.92 -2.93 4.27
N PRO A 212 -11.34 -3.88 5.03
CA PRO A 212 -12.10 -4.95 5.67
C PRO A 212 -13.11 -4.43 6.70
N TYR A 213 -14.31 -4.99 6.72
CA TYR A 213 -15.29 -4.73 7.79
C TYR A 213 -14.75 -5.22 9.15
N PRO A 214 -14.98 -4.49 10.26
CA PRO A 214 -15.83 -3.30 10.40
C PRO A 214 -15.09 -1.96 10.26
N SER A 215 -13.88 -1.92 9.72
CA SER A 215 -13.15 -0.66 9.55
C SER A 215 -13.91 0.27 8.60
N SER A 216 -14.05 1.53 9.01
CA SER A 216 -14.82 2.55 8.29
C SER A 216 -14.06 3.86 8.08
N ASN A 217 -12.73 3.76 8.09
CA ASN A 217 -11.81 4.86 7.80
C ASN A 217 -10.62 4.36 6.96
N TYR A 218 -9.98 5.29 6.24
CA TYR A 218 -8.77 5.04 5.48
C TYR A 218 -8.00 6.35 5.25
N GLN A 219 -6.69 6.35 5.46
CA GLN A 219 -5.82 7.48 5.14
C GLN A 219 -5.14 7.24 3.79
N HIS A 220 -5.33 8.16 2.85
CA HIS A 220 -4.65 8.14 1.55
C HIS A 220 -3.48 9.12 1.56
N GLY A 221 -2.26 8.62 1.35
CA GLY A 221 -1.05 9.44 1.24
C GLY A 221 0.23 8.61 1.51
N PRO A 222 1.40 9.27 1.63
CA PRO A 222 1.59 10.72 1.60
C PRO A 222 1.46 11.31 0.18
N MET A 223 1.10 12.59 0.08
CA MET A 223 0.99 13.36 -1.15
C MET A 223 1.41 14.82 -0.94
N PRO A 224 1.85 15.54 -1.99
CA PRO A 224 2.16 16.97 -1.90
C PRO A 224 0.98 17.80 -1.37
N ALA A 225 1.27 19.00 -0.85
CA ALA A 225 0.28 19.96 -0.38
C ALA A 225 -0.70 20.38 -1.50
N GLY A 226 -1.98 20.56 -1.16
CA GLY A 226 -3.02 21.03 -2.07
C GLY A 226 -3.47 20.05 -3.14
N VAL A 227 -3.02 18.80 -3.11
CA VAL A 227 -3.46 17.77 -4.06
C VAL A 227 -4.92 17.44 -3.83
N ARG A 228 -5.74 17.59 -4.88
CA ARG A 228 -7.16 17.26 -4.87
C ARG A 228 -7.43 15.88 -5.44
N ARG A 229 -8.40 15.18 -4.84
CA ARG A 229 -8.85 13.84 -5.25
C ARG A 229 -10.35 13.71 -5.03
N TRP A 230 -11.00 12.90 -5.87
CA TRP A 230 -12.43 12.62 -5.76
C TRP A 230 -12.64 11.14 -5.45
N TYR A 231 -13.40 10.86 -4.39
CA TYR A 231 -13.56 9.52 -3.86
C TYR A 231 -15.00 9.04 -3.91
N ARG A 232 -15.17 7.75 -4.15
CA ARG A 232 -16.46 7.07 -3.98
C ARG A 232 -16.25 5.71 -3.32
N ALA A 233 -17.29 5.23 -2.64
CA ALA A 233 -17.25 3.98 -1.90
C ALA A 233 -18.44 3.08 -2.28
N ARG A 234 -18.28 1.76 -2.16
CA ARG A 234 -19.39 0.81 -2.15
C ARG A 234 -19.09 -0.35 -1.21
N ILE A 235 -20.13 -1.03 -0.74
CA ILE A 235 -20.01 -2.23 0.10
C ILE A 235 -19.99 -3.48 -0.77
N ILE A 236 -19.10 -4.42 -0.43
CA ILE A 236 -19.11 -5.79 -0.95
C ILE A 236 -19.43 -6.72 0.21
N ASP A 237 -20.39 -7.62 0.02
CA ASP A 237 -20.75 -8.61 1.03
C ASP A 237 -19.81 -9.83 1.03
N LYS A 238 -19.99 -10.70 2.02
CA LYS A 238 -19.20 -11.95 2.22
C LYS A 238 -19.33 -12.96 1.08
N ILE A 239 -20.26 -12.79 0.16
CA ILE A 239 -20.49 -13.70 -0.96
C ILE A 239 -20.25 -13.03 -2.32
N GLY A 240 -19.72 -11.81 -2.32
CA GLY A 240 -19.23 -11.11 -3.51
C GLY A 240 -20.26 -10.22 -4.21
N ASN A 241 -21.47 -10.04 -3.68
CA ASN A 241 -22.41 -9.08 -4.27
C ASN A 241 -21.90 -7.65 -4.03
N LYS A 242 -22.20 -6.78 -5.00
CA LYS A 242 -21.75 -5.38 -5.01
C LYS A 242 -22.93 -4.46 -4.73
N GLY A 243 -22.78 -3.60 -3.72
CA GLY A 243 -23.68 -2.48 -3.46
C GLY A 243 -23.55 -1.37 -4.50
N ASP A 244 -24.44 -0.39 -4.41
CA ASP A 244 -24.36 0.81 -5.25
C ASP A 244 -23.23 1.73 -4.76
N TRP A 245 -22.75 2.60 -5.66
CA TRP A 245 -21.72 3.59 -5.34
C TRP A 245 -22.32 4.77 -4.59
N THR A 246 -21.56 5.35 -3.67
CA THR A 246 -21.80 6.72 -3.21
C THR A 246 -21.63 7.73 -4.37
N ALA A 247 -22.15 8.94 -4.18
CA ALA A 247 -21.67 10.08 -4.94
C ALA A 247 -20.17 10.29 -4.69
N PHE A 248 -19.50 10.99 -5.62
CA PHE A 248 -18.13 11.41 -5.40
C PHE A 248 -18.07 12.50 -4.33
N VAL A 249 -17.05 12.42 -3.46
CA VAL A 249 -16.68 13.49 -2.52
C VAL A 249 -15.27 13.97 -2.82
N GLU A 250 -15.05 15.27 -2.77
CA GLU A 250 -13.73 15.89 -2.95
C GLU A 250 -12.98 15.88 -1.63
N GLY A 251 -11.69 15.54 -1.67
CA GLY A 251 -10.74 15.79 -0.59
C GLY A 251 -9.51 16.51 -1.11
N GLN A 252 -8.80 17.18 -0.20
CA GLN A 252 -7.60 17.94 -0.50
C GLN A 252 -6.56 17.73 0.62
N SER A 253 -5.29 17.56 0.27
CA SER A 253 -4.22 17.65 1.28
C SER A 253 -4.03 19.11 1.72
N SER A 254 -3.67 19.34 2.99
CA SER A 254 -3.58 20.68 3.57
C SER A 254 -2.77 21.65 2.70
N ILE A 255 -3.26 22.89 2.63
CA ILE A 255 -2.56 24.04 2.05
C ILE A 255 -2.17 25.08 3.11
N ASP A 256 -2.38 24.78 4.40
CA ASP A 256 -1.97 25.67 5.47
C ASP A 256 -0.44 25.62 5.61
N ALA A 257 0.21 26.70 5.16
CA ALA A 257 1.65 26.83 5.22
C ALA A 257 2.19 26.69 6.65
N SER A 258 1.44 27.11 7.67
CA SER A 258 1.87 27.05 9.08
C SER A 258 1.94 25.61 9.57
N GLU A 259 0.94 24.79 9.23
CA GLU A 259 0.89 23.37 9.60
C GLU A 259 1.97 22.57 8.87
N LEU A 260 2.11 22.79 7.56
CA LEU A 260 3.12 22.14 6.73
C LEU A 260 4.54 22.48 7.21
N LEU A 261 4.83 23.76 7.47
CA LEU A 261 6.13 24.19 8.01
C LEU A 261 6.35 23.66 9.43
N GLY A 262 5.30 23.56 10.24
CA GLY A 262 5.35 22.96 11.57
C GLY A 262 5.79 21.50 11.53
N ASP A 263 5.16 20.69 10.67
CA ASP A 263 5.52 19.28 10.48
C ASP A 263 6.96 19.11 9.97
N ILE A 264 7.35 19.87 8.95
CA ILE A 264 8.74 19.88 8.44
C ILE A 264 9.72 20.25 9.56
N THR A 265 9.41 21.28 10.34
CA THR A 265 10.27 21.72 11.45
C THR A 265 10.42 20.62 12.49
N ASN A 266 9.33 19.93 12.86
CA ASN A 266 9.36 18.84 13.81
C ASN A 266 10.23 17.67 13.31
N GLN A 267 10.06 17.25 12.05
CA GLN A 267 10.86 16.19 11.44
C GLN A 267 12.36 16.56 11.42
N VAL A 268 12.65 17.79 11.01
CA VAL A 268 14.02 18.34 10.99
C VAL A 268 14.63 18.35 12.38
N LEU A 269 13.94 18.83 13.41
CA LEU A 269 14.47 18.90 14.78
C LEU A 269 14.70 17.51 15.41
N GLN A 270 13.95 16.50 14.99
CA GLN A 270 14.13 15.11 15.45
C GLN A 270 15.29 14.39 14.73
N SER A 271 15.70 14.89 13.57
CA SER A 271 16.81 14.34 12.80
C SER A 271 18.16 14.58 13.49
N GLU A 272 19.17 13.76 13.14
CA GLU A 272 20.51 13.93 13.71
C GLU A 272 21.15 15.26 13.30
N ALA A 273 20.92 15.71 12.06
CA ALA A 273 21.37 17.02 11.60
C ALA A 273 20.72 18.19 12.38
N GLY A 274 19.42 18.11 12.63
CA GLY A 274 18.70 19.13 13.40
C GLY A 274 19.13 19.18 14.87
N LYS A 275 19.37 18.02 15.49
CA LYS A 275 19.93 17.93 16.85
C LYS A 275 21.32 18.58 16.93
N GLN A 276 22.21 18.27 15.98
CA GLN A 276 23.53 18.90 15.95
C GLN A 276 23.46 20.41 15.69
N LEU A 277 22.58 20.84 14.78
CA LEU A 277 22.39 22.27 14.46
C LEU A 277 21.91 23.08 15.67
N THR A 278 21.01 22.53 16.47
CA THR A 278 20.40 23.22 17.62
C THR A 278 21.19 23.07 18.92
N ALA A 279 22.21 22.21 18.93
CA ALA A 279 23.09 22.05 20.09
C ALA A 279 23.83 23.35 20.41
N LYS A 280 23.80 23.75 21.68
CA LYS A 280 24.63 24.84 22.18
C LYS A 280 26.09 24.41 22.16
N ILE A 281 27.00 25.31 21.76
CA ILE A 281 28.44 25.06 21.85
C ILE A 281 28.83 24.93 23.32
N ASP A 282 29.47 23.82 23.68
CA ASP A 282 30.04 23.62 25.01
C ASP A 282 31.34 24.42 25.13
N THR A 283 31.31 25.52 25.87
CA THR A 283 32.49 26.36 26.08
C THR A 283 33.37 25.89 27.24
N SER A 284 33.01 24.78 27.91
CA SER A 284 33.85 24.14 28.92
C SER A 284 34.80 23.15 28.24
N ILE A 285 36.04 23.61 28.02
CA ILE A 285 37.10 22.76 27.46
C ILE A 285 37.36 21.55 28.36
N GLU A 286 37.25 21.70 29.68
CA GLU A 286 37.41 20.61 30.65
C GLU A 286 36.30 19.55 30.49
N GLY A 287 35.06 19.97 30.23
CA GLY A 287 33.95 19.07 29.91
C GLY A 287 34.18 18.30 28.60
N ILE A 288 34.67 18.99 27.55
CA ILE A 288 35.03 18.36 26.28
C ILE A 288 36.14 17.32 26.48
N LEU A 289 37.18 17.66 27.23
CA LEU A 289 38.28 16.75 27.53
C LEU A 289 37.82 15.53 28.32
N GLN A 290 36.94 15.71 29.32
CA GLN A 290 36.38 14.60 30.08
C GLN A 290 35.55 13.66 29.18
N ASN A 291 34.65 14.21 28.37
CA ASN A 291 33.87 13.44 27.41
C ASN A 291 34.77 12.68 26.42
N ALA A 292 35.86 13.30 25.97
CA ALA A 292 36.83 12.67 25.09
C ALA A 292 37.55 11.49 25.78
N LEU A 293 37.94 11.65 27.05
CA LEU A 293 38.54 10.59 27.85
C LEU A 293 37.58 9.41 28.05
N ASP A 294 36.32 9.69 28.38
CA ASP A 294 35.29 8.67 28.61
C ASP A 294 35.00 7.83 27.35
N ASN A 295 35.18 8.42 26.17
CA ASN A 295 35.01 7.76 24.87
C ASN A 295 36.31 7.22 24.27
N ASN A 296 37.40 7.17 25.05
CA ASN A 296 38.74 6.76 24.59
C ASN A 296 39.17 7.49 23.29
N ALA A 297 38.80 8.75 23.15
CA ALA A 297 39.07 9.55 21.97
C ALA A 297 40.52 10.06 21.91
N ILE A 298 40.98 10.37 20.70
CA ILE A 298 42.26 11.07 20.49
C ILE A 298 42.00 12.57 20.55
N VAL A 299 42.76 13.29 21.38
CA VAL A 299 42.66 14.73 21.54
C VAL A 299 43.95 15.43 21.14
N ASP A 300 43.83 16.50 20.35
CA ASP A 300 44.86 17.52 20.16
C ASP A 300 44.32 18.85 20.73
N HIS A 301 45.04 19.47 21.66
CA HIS A 301 44.61 20.69 22.34
C HIS A 301 45.74 21.69 22.45
N GLN A 302 45.52 22.89 21.93
CA GLN A 302 46.39 24.04 22.08
C GLN A 302 45.69 25.12 22.89
N MET A 303 46.37 25.64 23.91
CA MET A 303 45.85 26.69 24.78
C MET A 303 46.91 27.78 25.01
N VAL A 304 46.48 29.04 24.99
CA VAL A 304 47.27 30.19 25.47
C VAL A 304 46.43 30.99 26.45
N VAL A 305 46.99 31.31 27.61
CA VAL A 305 46.33 32.07 28.68
C VAL A 305 47.17 33.28 29.05
N ASN A 306 46.52 34.44 29.18
CA ASN A 306 47.11 35.67 29.71
C ASN A 306 46.10 36.40 30.61
N GLY A 307 46.24 36.25 31.93
CA GLY A 307 45.28 36.79 32.89
C GLY A 307 43.89 36.14 32.72
N GLN A 308 42.87 36.95 32.41
CA GLN A 308 41.50 36.49 32.13
C GLN A 308 41.27 36.16 30.64
N ASN A 309 42.28 36.32 29.79
CA ASN A 309 42.18 36.07 28.37
C ASN A 309 42.66 34.65 28.09
N ARG A 310 41.87 33.90 27.33
CA ARG A 310 42.14 32.50 27.01
C ARG A 310 41.76 32.24 25.55
N ALA A 311 42.65 31.57 24.82
CA ALA A 311 42.39 31.10 23.47
C ALA A 311 42.69 29.59 23.40
N ASP A 312 41.75 28.83 22.84
CA ASP A 312 41.83 27.38 22.72
C ASP A 312 41.51 26.94 21.29
N ILE A 313 42.24 25.92 20.85
CA ILE A 313 41.91 25.11 19.68
C ILE A 313 41.95 23.67 20.13
N ILE A 314 40.85 22.93 19.98
CA ILE A 314 40.75 21.53 20.36
C ILE A 314 40.20 20.71 19.19
N SER A 315 40.79 19.53 18.96
CA SER A 315 40.35 18.53 17.99
C SER A 315 40.20 17.19 18.70
N VAL A 316 39.01 16.60 18.62
CA VAL A 316 38.66 15.31 19.21
C VAL A 316 38.26 14.34 18.11
N LYS A 317 38.86 13.15 18.10
CA LYS A 317 38.60 12.10 17.12
C LYS A 317 38.21 10.81 17.81
N THR A 318 37.06 10.25 17.44
CA THR A 318 36.53 9.01 17.98
C THR A 318 36.22 8.04 16.85
N THR A 319 36.62 6.79 17.00
CA THR A 319 36.29 5.70 16.06
C THR A 319 35.93 4.47 16.87
N ILE A 320 34.75 3.91 16.61
CA ILE A 320 34.23 2.72 17.28
C ILE A 320 33.77 1.75 16.19
N ALA A 321 34.11 0.48 16.35
CA ALA A 321 33.55 -0.59 15.54
C ALA A 321 33.35 -1.78 16.47
N ASP A 322 32.09 -2.15 16.67
CA ASP A 322 31.70 -3.30 17.49
C ASP A 322 30.77 -4.24 16.71
N ASN A 323 30.09 -5.14 17.42
CA ASN A 323 29.22 -6.13 16.80
C ASN A 323 27.93 -5.51 16.24
N ASP A 324 27.53 -4.35 16.73
CA ASP A 324 26.22 -3.76 16.47
C ASP A 324 26.32 -2.57 15.50
N HIS A 325 27.42 -1.81 15.52
CA HIS A 325 27.59 -0.63 14.68
C HIS A 325 29.06 -0.24 14.40
N ALA A 326 29.23 0.56 13.34
CA ALA A 326 30.45 1.29 13.03
C ALA A 326 30.19 2.79 13.16
N TYR A 327 31.06 3.49 13.88
CA TYR A 327 30.91 4.90 14.22
C TYR A 327 32.25 5.63 14.06
N ALA A 328 32.20 6.81 13.43
CA ALA A 328 33.32 7.73 13.39
C ALA A 328 32.84 9.16 13.62
N GLN A 329 33.60 9.89 14.44
CA GLN A 329 33.35 11.30 14.74
C GLN A 329 34.66 12.10 14.70
N LYS A 330 34.57 13.28 14.12
CA LYS A 330 35.57 14.36 14.28
C LYS A 330 34.86 15.59 14.81
N PHE A 331 35.39 16.16 15.89
CA PHE A 331 34.91 17.38 16.51
C PHE A 331 36.06 18.36 16.64
N ASP A 332 35.93 19.56 16.07
CA ASP A 332 36.90 20.64 16.20
C ASP A 332 36.22 21.84 16.85
N GLN A 333 36.88 22.49 17.82
CA GLN A 333 36.40 23.73 18.43
C GLN A 333 37.52 24.76 18.53
N ILE A 334 37.18 25.99 18.12
CA ILE A 334 38.02 27.18 18.26
C ILE A 334 37.29 28.11 19.23
N GLN A 335 37.96 28.54 20.30
CA GLN A 335 37.36 29.36 21.34
C GLN A 335 38.28 30.52 21.74
N ALA A 336 37.70 31.69 21.93
CA ALA A 336 38.36 32.86 22.49
C ALA A 336 37.49 33.42 23.63
N THR A 337 38.10 33.60 24.80
CA THR A 337 37.43 34.11 26.01
C THR A 337 38.19 35.31 26.56
N VAL A 338 37.45 36.38 26.90
CA VAL A 338 37.96 37.60 27.55
C VAL A 338 36.99 37.97 28.67
N GLY A 339 37.39 37.74 29.91
CA GLY A 339 36.51 37.91 31.07
C GLY A 339 35.30 36.97 30.95
N GLU A 340 34.09 37.53 30.91
CA GLU A 340 32.83 36.78 30.78
C GLU A 340 32.37 36.58 29.32
N ASN A 341 33.06 37.18 28.35
CA ASN A 341 32.66 37.08 26.95
C ASN A 341 33.41 35.95 26.26
N THR A 342 32.68 35.14 25.50
CA THR A 342 33.25 34.00 24.78
C THR A 342 32.74 34.01 23.35
N ALA A 343 33.63 33.85 22.38
CA ALA A 343 33.30 33.51 21.01
C ALA A 343 33.83 32.11 20.72
N ALA A 344 33.01 31.27 20.08
CA ALA A 344 33.38 29.91 19.74
C ALA A 344 32.84 29.50 18.38
N ILE A 345 33.60 28.68 17.67
CA ILE A 345 33.16 27.94 16.48
C ILE A 345 33.36 26.47 16.78
N SER A 346 32.35 25.66 16.48
CA SER A 346 32.36 24.21 16.61
C SER A 346 32.05 23.59 15.26
N GLU A 347 32.87 22.65 14.83
CA GLU A 347 32.63 21.80 13.66
C GLU A 347 32.50 20.35 14.12
N LYS A 348 31.45 19.67 13.68
CA LYS A 348 31.20 18.27 14.03
C LYS A 348 30.84 17.47 12.79
N ALA A 349 31.63 16.44 12.52
CA ALA A 349 31.34 15.42 11.52
C ALA A 349 31.08 14.09 12.21
N THR A 350 29.94 13.47 11.96
CA THR A 350 29.56 12.17 12.51
C THR A 350 29.07 11.27 11.39
N THR A 351 29.61 10.06 11.32
CA THR A 351 29.11 9.00 10.43
C THR A 351 28.89 7.75 11.25
N GLN A 352 27.75 7.10 11.05
CA GLN A 352 27.45 5.83 11.70
C GLN A 352 26.61 4.92 10.82
N PHE A 353 26.78 3.63 11.02
CA PHE A 353 25.93 2.62 10.40
C PHE A 353 25.80 1.43 11.35
N SER A 354 24.58 0.92 11.47
CA SER A 354 24.21 -0.16 12.38
C SER A 354 23.86 -1.42 11.59
N THR A 355 23.95 -2.58 12.24
CA THR A 355 23.63 -3.88 11.63
C THR A 355 22.14 -4.05 11.29
N ASP A 356 21.26 -3.25 11.88
CA ASP A 356 19.83 -3.19 11.57
C ASP A 356 19.50 -2.43 10.27
N GLY A 357 20.52 -1.89 9.58
CA GLY A 357 20.37 -1.14 8.34
C GLY A 357 20.15 0.36 8.54
N THR A 358 20.06 0.84 9.78
CA THR A 358 20.01 2.28 10.07
C THR A 358 21.38 2.91 9.98
N GLY A 359 21.43 4.19 9.61
CA GLY A 359 22.69 4.90 9.50
C GLY A 359 22.51 6.38 9.24
N SER A 360 23.57 7.15 9.44
CA SER A 360 23.57 8.57 9.15
C SER A 360 24.96 9.10 8.85
N ALA A 361 25.03 10.13 8.00
CA ALA A 361 26.22 10.94 7.80
C ALA A 361 25.81 12.41 7.97
N VAL A 362 26.41 13.08 8.96
CA VAL A 362 26.05 14.44 9.36
C VAL A 362 27.31 15.28 9.51
N PHE A 363 27.26 16.49 8.96
CA PHE A 363 28.24 17.54 9.18
C PHE A 363 27.53 18.78 9.69
N SER A 364 28.08 19.43 10.71
CA SER A 364 27.55 20.68 11.26
C SER A 364 28.67 21.66 11.57
N VAL A 365 28.36 22.94 11.39
CA VAL A 365 29.20 24.08 11.78
C VAL A 365 28.33 25.05 12.55
N ASN A 366 28.71 25.33 13.78
CA ASN A 366 28.02 26.25 14.68
C ASN A 366 28.97 27.34 15.11
N ALA A 367 28.51 28.59 15.04
CA ALA A 367 29.17 29.75 15.61
C ALA A 367 28.34 30.28 16.78
N GLY A 368 29.00 30.58 17.89
CA GLY A 368 28.35 31.05 19.11
C GLY A 368 29.10 32.21 19.74
N VAL A 369 28.37 33.18 20.25
CA VAL A 369 28.92 34.29 21.05
C VAL A 369 28.12 34.42 22.33
N THR A 370 28.79 34.30 23.47
CA THR A 370 28.28 34.74 24.76
C THR A 370 28.76 36.17 25.00
N TYR A 371 27.83 37.11 25.06
CA TYR A 371 28.12 38.51 25.34
C TYR A 371 27.21 39.00 26.45
N LYS A 372 27.81 39.53 27.53
CA LYS A 372 27.08 40.02 28.72
C LYS A 372 26.05 39.01 29.26
N GLY A 373 26.45 37.75 29.37
CA GLY A 373 25.62 36.65 29.87
C GLY A 373 24.54 36.15 28.90
N THR A 374 24.41 36.71 27.70
CA THR A 374 23.45 36.24 26.67
C THR A 374 24.19 35.48 25.58
N TYR A 375 23.68 34.30 25.22
CA TYR A 375 24.22 33.46 24.15
C TYR A 375 23.47 33.70 22.84
N TYR A 376 24.22 33.90 21.77
CA TYR A 376 23.73 34.02 20.40
C TYR A 376 24.41 32.96 19.54
N SER A 377 23.67 32.36 18.60
CA SER A 377 24.23 31.35 17.71
C SER A 377 23.73 31.48 16.29
N ALA A 378 24.58 31.07 15.36
CA ALA A 378 24.21 30.74 14.00
C ALA A 378 24.81 29.38 13.64
N GLY A 379 24.17 28.63 12.76
CA GLY A 379 24.70 27.33 12.36
C GLY A 379 24.20 26.85 11.00
N MET A 380 24.92 25.88 10.47
CA MET A 380 24.55 25.10 9.30
C MET A 380 24.75 23.62 9.61
N SER A 381 23.83 22.78 9.15
CA SER A 381 24.02 21.33 9.19
C SER A 381 23.58 20.69 7.88
N ILE A 382 24.32 19.68 7.45
CA ILE A 382 24.04 18.87 6.28
C ILE A 382 23.99 17.43 6.76
N GLY A 383 22.95 16.70 6.41
CA GLY A 383 22.83 15.31 6.84
C GLY A 383 22.01 14.45 5.90
N VAL A 384 22.37 13.17 5.90
CA VAL A 384 21.58 12.07 5.31
C VAL A 384 21.39 11.01 6.38
N GLN A 385 20.19 10.46 6.49
CA GLN A 385 19.87 9.39 7.42
C GLN A 385 18.98 8.32 6.76
N VAL A 386 19.20 7.08 7.18
CA VAL A 386 18.39 5.91 6.84
C VAL A 386 17.62 5.51 8.09
N ALA A 387 16.29 5.60 8.02
CA ALA A 387 15.39 5.20 9.09
C ALA A 387 15.21 3.66 9.12
N GLY A 388 14.68 3.13 10.23
CA GLY A 388 14.53 1.68 10.43
C GLY A 388 13.54 1.00 9.48
N ASP A 389 12.70 1.76 8.79
CA ASP A 389 11.83 1.29 7.71
C ASP A 389 12.51 1.28 6.32
N GLY A 390 13.78 1.65 6.26
CA GLY A 390 14.56 1.81 5.02
C GLY A 390 14.38 3.16 4.33
N GLY A 391 13.56 4.07 4.88
CA GLY A 391 13.36 5.41 4.36
C GLY A 391 14.65 6.25 4.44
N VAL A 392 15.05 6.87 3.32
CA VAL A 392 16.22 7.75 3.25
C VAL A 392 15.77 9.20 3.23
N SER A 393 16.29 10.02 4.14
CA SER A 393 16.06 11.47 4.14
C SER A 393 17.39 12.23 4.08
N SER A 394 17.41 13.28 3.27
CA SER A 394 18.55 14.18 3.11
C SER A 394 18.11 15.62 3.33
N GLN A 395 18.98 16.43 3.94
CA GLN A 395 18.64 17.78 4.33
C GLN A 395 19.87 18.68 4.44
N VAL A 396 19.65 19.97 4.16
CA VAL A 396 20.58 21.06 4.41
C VAL A 396 19.81 22.11 5.21
N LEU A 397 20.34 22.43 6.38
CA LEU A 397 19.67 23.20 7.42
C LEU A 397 20.50 24.42 7.75
N PHE A 398 19.81 25.54 8.00
CA PHE A 398 20.41 26.79 8.44
C PHE A 398 19.62 27.32 9.64
N LEU A 399 20.33 27.75 10.68
CA LEU A 399 19.76 28.39 11.86
C LEU A 399 20.43 29.75 12.05
N ALA A 400 19.72 30.84 11.75
CA ALA A 400 20.18 32.21 11.93
C ALA A 400 19.02 33.22 11.83
N ASP A 401 19.18 34.41 12.42
CA ASP A 401 18.21 35.51 12.26
C ASP A 401 18.16 36.09 10.84
N ARG A 402 19.26 35.93 10.09
CA ARG A 402 19.42 36.37 8.70
C ARG A 402 20.16 35.34 7.88
N VAL A 403 19.57 34.93 6.76
CA VAL A 403 20.19 34.07 5.73
C VAL A 403 20.08 34.81 4.40
N ALA A 404 21.16 34.93 3.63
CA ALA A 404 21.13 35.62 2.34
C ALA A 404 22.01 34.89 1.31
N VAL A 405 21.48 34.72 0.10
CA VAL A 405 22.28 34.29 -1.06
C VAL A 405 22.91 35.53 -1.66
N MET A 406 24.23 35.57 -1.75
CA MET A 406 24.97 36.74 -2.24
C MET A 406 25.42 36.55 -3.69
N SER A 407 25.32 37.61 -4.50
CA SER A 407 25.80 37.65 -5.88
C SER A 407 26.56 38.95 -6.12
N GLU A 408 27.45 38.95 -7.10
CA GLU A 408 28.16 40.15 -7.56
C GLU A 408 28.01 40.30 -9.06
N ALA A 409 27.58 41.48 -9.51
CA ALA A 409 27.51 41.83 -10.92
C ALA A 409 27.92 43.29 -11.12
N GLY A 410 28.80 43.55 -12.08
CA GLY A 410 29.28 44.91 -12.38
C GLY A 410 29.95 45.62 -11.20
N GLY A 411 30.63 44.87 -10.32
CA GLY A 411 31.30 45.41 -9.13
C GLY A 411 30.38 45.79 -7.97
N LYS A 412 29.09 45.40 -8.02
CA LYS A 412 28.14 45.59 -6.92
C LYS A 412 27.71 44.24 -6.36
N THR A 413 27.87 44.09 -5.05
CA THR A 413 27.35 42.95 -4.30
C THR A 413 25.87 43.16 -3.95
N TYR A 414 25.02 42.18 -4.21
CA TYR A 414 23.58 42.21 -3.93
C TYR A 414 23.07 40.81 -3.56
N SER A 415 21.81 40.71 -3.13
CA SER A 415 21.16 39.44 -2.80
C SER A 415 19.81 39.33 -3.52
N PRO A 416 19.59 38.30 -4.37
CA PRO A 416 18.27 38.05 -4.98
C PRO A 416 17.29 37.35 -4.02
N PHE A 417 17.79 36.72 -2.96
CA PHE A 417 17.02 35.95 -1.98
C PHE A 417 17.60 36.10 -0.57
N ALA A 418 16.78 36.57 0.36
CA ALA A 418 17.15 36.64 1.77
C ALA A 418 15.98 36.27 2.68
N ILE A 419 16.30 35.73 3.85
CA ILE A 419 15.40 35.53 4.97
C ILE A 419 15.88 36.47 6.07
N GLN A 420 14.98 37.27 6.62
CA GLN A 420 15.29 38.16 7.74
C GLN A 420 14.10 38.21 8.69
N ASN A 421 14.34 37.91 9.98
CA ASN A 421 13.30 37.93 11.02
C ASN A 421 12.05 37.10 10.62
N GLY A 422 12.25 35.94 9.98
CA GLY A 422 11.18 35.07 9.52
C GLY A 422 10.50 35.48 8.19
N GLN A 423 10.85 36.63 7.61
CA GLN A 423 10.32 37.06 6.32
C GLN A 423 11.27 36.66 5.19
N VAL A 424 10.72 35.98 4.17
CA VAL A 424 11.40 35.74 2.89
C VAL A 424 11.26 36.98 2.00
N ILE A 425 12.38 37.48 1.49
CA ILE A 425 12.49 38.64 0.61
C ILE A 425 13.11 38.20 -0.70
N ILE A 426 12.39 38.45 -1.81
CA ILE A 426 12.78 38.06 -3.16
C ILE A 426 12.63 39.28 -4.06
N SER A 427 13.69 39.66 -4.79
CA SER A 427 13.63 40.81 -5.70
C SER A 427 12.86 40.51 -6.99
N GLN A 428 12.95 39.28 -7.48
CA GLN A 428 12.25 38.79 -8.66
C GLN A 428 12.12 37.26 -8.59
N ALA A 429 10.97 36.72 -9.00
CA ALA A 429 10.74 35.29 -9.12
C ALA A 429 10.06 34.94 -10.46
N LEU A 430 10.48 33.85 -11.09
CA LEU A 430 9.74 33.17 -12.15
C LEU A 430 9.13 31.91 -11.54
N ILE A 431 7.80 31.87 -11.45
CA ILE A 431 7.04 30.80 -10.80
C ILE A 431 6.17 30.13 -11.87
N GLY A 432 6.36 28.83 -12.09
CA GLY A 432 5.56 28.07 -13.06
C GLY A 432 4.12 27.86 -12.61
N ASP A 433 3.94 27.44 -11.36
CA ASP A 433 2.66 27.32 -10.69
C ASP A 433 2.83 27.78 -9.23
N GLY A 434 1.89 28.55 -8.72
CA GLY A 434 1.96 29.20 -7.41
C GLY A 434 0.60 29.29 -6.75
N THR A 435 0.47 28.73 -5.55
CA THR A 435 -0.70 28.88 -4.69
C THR A 435 -0.45 29.99 -3.68
N ILE A 436 -1.35 30.99 -3.61
CA ILE A 436 -1.25 32.14 -2.71
C ILE A 436 -2.57 32.24 -1.93
N THR A 437 -2.54 31.99 -0.63
CA THR A 437 -3.73 32.13 0.25
C THR A 437 -4.21 33.58 0.29
N SER A 438 -3.29 34.54 0.39
CA SER A 438 -3.60 35.97 0.25
C SER A 438 -2.39 36.76 -0.27
N GLY A 439 -2.64 37.71 -1.17
CA GLY A 439 -1.61 38.55 -1.78
C GLY A 439 -1.88 40.03 -1.57
N LYS A 440 -0.85 40.78 -1.15
CA LYS A 440 -0.87 42.26 -1.14
C LYS A 440 -0.10 42.76 -2.36
N ILE A 441 -0.82 43.34 -3.32
CA ILE A 441 -0.24 43.78 -4.59
C ILE A 441 0.03 45.29 -4.54
N GLY A 442 1.29 45.68 -4.78
CA GLY A 442 1.71 47.08 -4.75
C GLY A 442 1.28 47.89 -5.97
N SER A 443 1.35 47.28 -7.17
CA SER A 443 1.03 47.96 -8.43
C SER A 443 -0.03 47.21 -9.22
N TYR A 444 0.30 46.08 -9.84
CA TYR A 444 -0.64 45.33 -10.67
C TYR A 444 -0.36 43.83 -10.69
N LEU A 445 -1.39 43.07 -11.05
CA LEU A 445 -1.28 41.68 -11.50
C LEU A 445 -1.76 41.63 -12.96
N GLN A 446 -1.00 41.02 -13.86
CA GLN A 446 -1.36 41.01 -15.29
C GLN A 446 -0.85 39.75 -16.00
N SER A 447 -1.52 39.41 -17.10
CA SER A 447 -1.04 38.41 -18.05
C SER A 447 0.24 38.87 -18.76
N ILE A 448 1.10 37.93 -19.17
CA ILE A 448 2.36 38.19 -19.88
C ILE A 448 2.14 38.99 -21.19
N SER A 449 1.02 38.77 -21.88
CA SER A 449 0.71 39.43 -23.17
C SER A 449 0.00 40.79 -23.05
N TYR A 450 -0.27 41.27 -21.83
CA TYR A 450 -1.02 42.52 -21.64
C TYR A 450 -0.35 43.70 -22.36
N GLY A 451 -1.10 44.39 -23.22
CA GLY A 451 -0.64 45.54 -24.01
C GLY A 451 -0.05 45.23 -25.38
N SER A 452 0.32 43.98 -25.69
CA SER A 452 0.89 43.60 -27.00
C SER A 452 -0.10 42.85 -27.91
N SER A 453 -0.88 41.93 -27.36
CA SER A 453 -1.83 41.09 -28.12
C SER A 453 -3.18 40.95 -27.41
N GLY A 454 -3.54 41.90 -26.55
CA GLY A 454 -4.60 41.75 -25.57
C GLY A 454 -4.14 40.97 -24.33
N GLY A 455 -4.97 40.95 -23.30
CA GLY A 455 -4.69 40.31 -22.03
C GLY A 455 -5.55 40.90 -20.92
N TRP A 456 -5.21 40.54 -19.69
CA TRP A 456 -5.87 41.09 -18.51
C TRP A 456 -4.88 41.77 -17.58
N ARG A 457 -5.36 42.79 -16.87
CA ARG A 457 -4.62 43.49 -15.83
C ARG A 457 -5.57 43.94 -14.73
N LEU A 458 -5.23 43.62 -13.49
CA LEU A 458 -5.78 44.21 -12.29
C LEU A 458 -4.82 45.28 -11.78
N SER A 459 -5.21 46.55 -11.88
CA SER A 459 -4.34 47.70 -11.54
C SER A 459 -4.80 48.36 -10.25
N LYS A 460 -3.91 48.45 -9.25
CA LYS A 460 -4.18 49.18 -8.00
C LYS A 460 -4.12 50.69 -8.21
N ASP A 461 -3.22 51.14 -9.08
CA ASP A 461 -2.99 52.56 -9.37
C ASP A 461 -4.19 53.17 -10.09
N GLU A 462 -4.78 52.44 -11.05
CA GLU A 462 -5.95 52.89 -11.81
C GLU A 462 -7.28 52.45 -11.18
N ASN A 463 -7.23 51.60 -10.16
CA ASN A 463 -8.40 51.02 -9.49
C ASN A 463 -9.39 50.35 -10.47
N ASN A 464 -8.87 49.60 -11.44
CA ASN A 464 -9.65 48.94 -12.49
C ASN A 464 -9.20 47.49 -12.74
N LEU A 465 -10.09 46.73 -13.38
CA LEU A 465 -9.80 45.47 -14.03
C LEU A 465 -10.01 45.67 -15.54
N THR A 466 -8.97 45.45 -16.32
CA THR A 466 -8.99 45.51 -17.79
C THR A 466 -8.86 44.11 -18.35
N VAL A 467 -9.74 43.72 -19.27
CA VAL A 467 -9.68 42.44 -20.00
C VAL A 467 -9.97 42.73 -21.48
N THR A 468 -8.94 42.73 -22.33
CA THR A 468 -9.09 43.08 -23.74
C THR A 468 -8.49 42.03 -24.66
N ASP A 469 -9.08 41.83 -25.84
CA ASP A 469 -8.44 41.07 -26.92
C ASP A 469 -7.44 41.94 -27.70
N SER A 470 -6.79 41.37 -28.72
CA SER A 470 -5.82 42.07 -29.56
C SER A 470 -6.39 43.28 -30.31
N ASN A 471 -7.71 43.40 -30.41
CA ASN A 471 -8.40 44.52 -31.05
C ASN A 471 -8.90 45.55 -30.02
N ASN A 472 -8.46 45.46 -28.75
CA ASN A 472 -8.92 46.27 -27.63
C ASN A 472 -10.42 46.16 -27.32
N LEU A 473 -11.05 45.03 -27.69
CA LEU A 473 -12.44 44.77 -27.32
C LEU A 473 -12.52 44.07 -25.97
N LEU A 474 -13.42 44.55 -25.11
CA LEU A 474 -13.73 43.91 -23.84
C LEU A 474 -14.33 42.52 -24.12
N ARG A 475 -13.68 41.48 -23.61
CA ARG A 475 -14.22 40.13 -23.61
C ARG A 475 -14.36 39.66 -22.16
N VAL A 476 -15.59 39.58 -21.69
CA VAL A 476 -15.92 38.99 -20.40
C VAL A 476 -16.92 37.88 -20.65
N GLU A 477 -16.55 36.66 -20.30
CA GLU A 477 -17.46 35.53 -20.23
C GLU A 477 -17.94 35.42 -18.78
N ILE A 478 -19.22 35.70 -18.55
CA ILE A 478 -19.84 35.58 -17.22
C ILE A 478 -20.69 34.30 -17.22
N GLY A 479 -20.01 33.16 -17.05
CA GLY A 479 -20.59 31.83 -16.83
C GLY A 479 -21.27 31.16 -18.02
N GLU A 480 -21.46 29.84 -17.92
CA GLU A 480 -22.51 29.12 -18.67
C GLU A 480 -23.81 29.21 -17.86
N LEU A 481 -24.87 29.75 -18.46
CA LEU A 481 -26.22 29.54 -17.95
C LEU A 481 -26.59 28.08 -18.26
N SER A 482 -26.53 27.23 -17.23
CA SER A 482 -27.12 25.88 -17.27
C SER A 482 -28.61 25.92 -16.96
#